data_AF-A0A1I2L8C2-F1
#
_entry.id   AF-A0A1I2L8C2-F1
#
_cell.length_a   1.000
_cell.length_b   1.000
_cell.length_c   1.000
_cell.angle_alpha   90.00
_cell.angle_beta   90.00
_cell.angle_gamma   90.00
#
_symmetry.space_group_name_H-M   'P 1'
#
loop_
_entity.id
_entity.type
_entity.pdbx_description
1 polymer ?
#
loop_
_entity_poly.entity_id
_entity_poly.type
_entity_poly.pdbx_seq_one_letter_code
_entity_poly.pdbx_strand_id
1 'polypeptide(L)'
;MTSRARDLGTYPVHLGMGGRVEAQPAFTGMEWYEDYARRVAADGTEGRLVSMHEFTGDWDGWEMHPAGDELVVCLAGEMTLIQELPDGVLHSETIGAGQYLVNPAGV
;
A
#
# COMPACT_ATOMS: atom_id res chain seq x y z
N MET A 1 -22.21 -1.05 -8.18
CA MET A 1 -22.46 -0.03 -7.14
C MET A 1 -22.21 -0.65 -5.78
N THR A 2 -21.38 -0.05 -4.94
CA THR A 2 -21.33 -0.37 -3.51
C THR A 2 -22.61 0.17 -2.87
N SER A 3 -23.39 -0.69 -2.23
CA SER A 3 -24.66 -0.30 -1.58
C SER A 3 -24.48 0.17 -0.13
N ARG A 4 -23.26 0.05 0.41
CA ARG A 4 -22.86 0.45 1.76
C ARG A 4 -21.41 0.94 1.75
N ALA A 5 -21.10 1.87 2.66
CA ALA A 5 -19.72 2.27 2.95
C ALA A 5 -18.91 1.08 3.48
N ARG A 6 -17.63 1.02 3.12
CA ARG A 6 -16.65 0.07 3.65
C ARG A 6 -15.50 0.84 4.26
N ASP A 7 -15.00 0.34 5.38
CA ASP A 7 -13.77 0.84 6.00
C ASP A 7 -12.56 0.39 5.18
N LEU A 8 -11.69 1.32 4.78
CA LEU A 8 -10.55 1.02 3.89
C LEU A 8 -9.44 0.24 4.62
N GLY A 9 -9.31 0.40 5.94
CA GLY A 9 -8.36 -0.37 6.74
C GLY A 9 -8.77 -1.83 6.90
N THR A 10 -10.07 -2.10 6.82
CA THR A 10 -10.62 -3.46 6.87
C THR A 10 -10.78 -4.06 5.47
N TYR A 11 -11.20 -3.28 4.47
CA TYR A 11 -11.52 -3.73 3.11
C TYR A 11 -10.74 -2.93 2.07
N PRO A 12 -9.53 -3.39 1.70
CA PRO A 12 -8.72 -2.73 0.66
C PRO A 12 -9.44 -2.65 -0.68
N VAL A 13 -8.95 -1.78 -1.56
CA VAL A 13 -9.51 -1.58 -2.90
C VAL A 13 -8.46 -1.88 -3.95
N HIS A 14 -8.85 -2.59 -5.00
CA HIS A 14 -8.04 -2.77 -6.19
C HIS A 14 -8.46 -1.78 -7.27
N LEU A 15 -7.48 -1.09 -7.87
CA LEU A 15 -7.65 -0.32 -9.08
C LEU A 15 -7.06 -1.13 -10.24
N GLY A 16 -7.93 -1.57 -11.15
CA GLY A 16 -7.58 -2.46 -12.25
C GLY A 16 -7.67 -1.78 -13.62
N MET A 17 -7.29 -2.52 -14.67
CA MET A 17 -7.30 -2.04 -16.05
C MET A 17 -8.68 -1.54 -16.48
N GLY A 18 -8.68 -0.54 -17.38
CA GLY A 18 -9.90 0.08 -17.88
C GLY A 18 -10.59 1.00 -16.87
N GLY A 19 -9.88 1.48 -15.84
CA GLY A 19 -10.44 2.35 -14.80
C GLY A 19 -11.37 1.61 -13.85
N ARG A 20 -11.14 0.31 -13.65
CA ARG A 20 -11.98 -0.55 -12.81
C ARG A 20 -11.63 -0.35 -11.34
N VAL A 21 -12.64 -0.36 -10.48
CA VAL A 21 -12.48 -0.24 -9.02
C VAL A 21 -13.19 -1.41 -8.37
N GLU A 22 -12.43 -2.24 -7.65
CA GLU A 22 -12.92 -3.47 -7.05
C GLU A 22 -12.61 -3.53 -5.56
N ALA A 23 -13.65 -3.46 -4.73
CA ALA A 23 -13.50 -3.64 -3.30
C ALA A 23 -13.11 -5.10 -2.99
N GLN A 24 -12.05 -5.28 -2.23
CA GLN A 24 -11.54 -6.58 -1.86
C GLN A 24 -12.27 -7.14 -0.61
N PRO A 25 -12.12 -8.46 -0.33
CA PRO A 25 -12.52 -9.05 0.94
C PRO A 25 -11.79 -8.40 2.13
N ALA A 26 -12.30 -8.64 3.35
CA ALA A 26 -11.65 -8.13 4.55
C ALA A 26 -10.19 -8.62 4.62
N PHE A 27 -9.27 -7.75 5.01
CA PHE A 27 -7.87 -8.15 5.23
C PHE A 27 -7.79 -9.11 6.42
N THR A 28 -7.11 -10.24 6.25
CA THR A 28 -7.04 -11.32 7.25
C THR A 28 -5.60 -11.74 7.59
N GLY A 29 -4.59 -10.95 7.19
CA GLY A 29 -3.18 -11.27 7.37
C GLY A 29 -2.52 -11.81 6.09
N MET A 30 -1.34 -12.42 6.23
CA MET A 30 -0.44 -12.70 5.09
C MET A 30 -1.04 -13.56 3.97
N GLU A 31 -1.83 -14.59 4.31
CA GLU A 31 -2.49 -15.46 3.32
C GLU A 31 -3.40 -14.66 2.36
N TRP A 32 -3.92 -13.51 2.82
CA TRP A 32 -4.76 -12.64 2.02
C TRP A 32 -4.05 -12.12 0.76
N TYR A 33 -2.73 -11.88 0.83
CA TYR A 33 -1.96 -11.32 -0.29
C TYR A 33 -1.82 -12.31 -1.44
N GLU A 34 -1.61 -13.60 -1.16
CA GLU A 34 -1.56 -14.63 -2.18
C GLU A 34 -2.91 -14.78 -2.88
N ASP A 35 -3.99 -14.78 -2.10
CA ASP A 35 -5.35 -14.82 -2.63
C ASP A 35 -5.67 -13.58 -3.46
N TYR A 36 -5.23 -12.39 -3.01
CA TYR A 36 -5.36 -11.13 -3.73
C TYR A 36 -4.65 -11.20 -5.08
N ALA A 37 -3.38 -11.61 -5.10
CA ALA A 37 -2.59 -11.74 -6.32
C ALA A 37 -3.28 -12.67 -7.34
N ARG A 38 -3.90 -13.77 -6.89
CA ARG A 38 -4.67 -14.66 -7.77
C ARG A 38 -5.94 -14.01 -8.31
N ARG A 39 -6.68 -13.23 -7.51
CA ARG A 39 -7.91 -12.55 -7.94
C ARG A 39 -7.66 -11.52 -9.04
N VAL A 40 -6.55 -10.79 -8.96
CA VAL A 40 -6.27 -9.63 -9.82
C VAL A 40 -5.15 -9.89 -10.84
N ALA A 41 -4.71 -11.15 -10.98
CA ALA A 41 -3.57 -11.52 -11.82
C ALA A 41 -3.64 -10.99 -13.26
N ALA A 42 -4.85 -10.84 -13.81
CA ALA A 42 -5.06 -10.33 -15.16
C ALA A 42 -4.64 -8.86 -15.35
N ASP A 43 -4.63 -8.05 -14.28
CA ASP A 43 -4.23 -6.65 -14.34
C ASP A 43 -2.70 -6.46 -14.23
N GLY A 44 -1.95 -7.50 -13.85
CA GLY A 44 -0.48 -7.49 -13.83
C GLY A 44 0.11 -6.28 -13.11
N THR A 45 1.12 -5.66 -13.71
CA THR A 45 1.79 -4.46 -13.18
C THR A 45 0.98 -3.17 -13.30
N GLU A 46 -0.17 -3.20 -14.00
CA GLU A 46 -1.07 -2.05 -14.11
C GLU A 46 -2.07 -1.99 -12.95
N GLY A 47 -2.24 -3.10 -12.23
CA GLY A 47 -3.05 -3.16 -11.01
C GLY A 47 -2.44 -2.35 -9.87
N ARG A 48 -3.28 -1.71 -9.05
CA ARG A 48 -2.84 -1.03 -7.80
C ARG A 48 -3.69 -1.52 -6.62
N LEU A 49 -3.02 -1.85 -5.53
CA LEU A 49 -3.68 -2.03 -4.23
C LEU A 49 -3.75 -0.68 -3.52
N VAL A 50 -4.90 -0.37 -2.95
CA VAL A 50 -5.09 0.77 -2.06
C VAL A 50 -5.54 0.23 -0.71
N SER A 51 -4.73 0.46 0.32
CA SER A 51 -4.99 0.08 1.71
C SER A 51 -4.81 1.28 2.63
N MET A 52 -5.27 1.16 3.87
CA MET A 52 -5.09 2.16 4.91
C MET A 52 -4.69 1.47 6.20
N HIS A 53 -3.72 2.02 6.91
CA HIS A 53 -3.21 1.43 8.13
C HIS A 53 -3.13 2.49 9.23
N GLU A 54 -3.33 2.05 10.47
CA GLU A 54 -3.13 2.85 11.68
C GLU A 54 -2.02 2.19 12.49
N PHE A 55 -1.08 3.00 12.96
CA PHE A 55 0.04 2.55 13.77
C PHE A 55 0.15 3.42 15.01
N THR A 56 0.41 2.79 16.16
CA THR A 56 0.63 3.47 17.44
C THR A 56 2.08 3.36 17.92
N GLY A 57 2.97 2.86 17.06
CA GLY A 57 4.39 2.65 17.34
C GLY A 57 5.16 2.27 16.08
N ASP A 58 6.48 2.19 16.22
CA ASP A 58 7.41 1.90 15.13
C ASP A 58 7.23 0.47 14.59
N TRP A 59 7.61 0.27 13.33
CA TRP A 59 7.58 -1.04 12.69
C TRP A 59 8.73 -1.91 13.19
N ASP A 60 8.49 -3.21 13.31
CA ASP A 60 9.49 -4.21 13.69
C ASP A 60 10.17 -4.87 12.48
N GLY A 61 9.85 -4.42 11.26
CA GLY A 61 10.34 -4.98 10.02
C GLY A 61 10.40 -3.96 8.87
N TRP A 62 10.74 -4.48 7.70
CA TRP A 62 10.81 -3.74 6.43
C TRP A 62 10.03 -4.49 5.35
N GLU A 63 9.52 -3.75 4.37
CA GLU A 63 8.84 -4.27 3.19
C GLU A 63 9.44 -3.59 1.96
N MET A 64 9.42 -4.28 0.82
CA MET A 64 9.82 -3.74 -0.48
C MET A 64 8.95 -4.35 -1.57
N HIS A 65 8.52 -3.51 -2.53
CA HIS A 65 7.74 -3.94 -3.67
C HIS A 65 8.63 -4.03 -4.93
N PRO A 66 8.98 -5.24 -5.40
CA PRO A 66 9.96 -5.38 -6.50
C PRO A 66 9.37 -5.08 -7.88
N ALA A 67 8.05 -5.07 -8.01
CA ALA A 67 7.35 -5.06 -9.29
C ALA A 67 6.59 -3.77 -9.60
N GLY A 68 6.59 -2.81 -8.67
CA GLY A 68 5.88 -1.54 -8.85
C GLY A 68 6.19 -0.56 -7.74
N ASP A 69 5.99 0.72 -8.05
CA ASP A 69 6.17 1.80 -7.08
C ASP A 69 5.05 1.79 -6.03
N GLU A 70 5.38 2.23 -4.83
CA GLU A 70 4.44 2.47 -3.74
C GLU A 70 4.35 3.96 -3.44
N LEU A 71 3.13 4.43 -3.15
CA LEU A 71 2.87 5.76 -2.63
C LEU A 71 2.39 5.64 -1.19
N VAL A 72 3.17 6.16 -0.23
CA VAL A 72 2.78 6.23 1.18
C VAL A 72 2.34 7.65 1.50
N VAL A 73 1.09 7.82 1.91
CA VAL A 73 0.51 9.12 2.29
C VAL A 73 0.19 9.11 3.78
N CYS A 74 0.73 10.07 4.53
CA CYS A 74 0.33 10.26 5.92
C CYS A 74 -1.04 10.97 5.96
N LEU A 75 -2.05 10.31 6.50
CA LEU A 75 -3.41 10.86 6.56
C LEU A 75 -3.67 11.67 7.84
N ALA A 76 -3.04 11.29 8.94
CA ALA A 76 -3.15 11.93 10.24
C ALA A 76 -1.89 11.66 11.07
N GLY A 77 -1.56 12.57 11.99
CA GLY A 77 -0.35 12.46 12.81
C GLY A 77 0.91 12.79 12.01
N GLU A 78 2.00 12.13 12.40
CA GLU A 78 3.33 12.25 11.80
C GLU A 78 4.00 10.87 11.84
N MET A 79 4.80 10.56 10.81
CA MET A 79 5.60 9.35 10.74
C MET A 79 6.94 9.63 10.05
N THR A 80 7.97 8.88 10.39
CA THR A 80 9.24 8.88 9.66
C THR A 80 9.30 7.64 8.78
N LEU A 81 9.48 7.85 7.48
CA LEU A 81 9.81 6.76 6.56
C LEU A 81 11.32 6.63 6.46
N ILE A 82 11.77 5.39 6.34
CA ILE A 82 13.17 5.04 6.09
C ILE A 82 13.19 4.21 4.81
N GLN A 83 13.93 4.66 3.81
CA GLN A 83 14.07 4.01 2.51
C GLN A 83 15.53 3.60 2.30
N GLU A 84 15.77 2.37 1.85
CA GLU A 84 17.09 1.95 1.36
C GLU A 84 17.15 2.18 -0.15
N LEU A 85 17.93 3.17 -0.57
CA LEU A 85 18.08 3.51 -1.97
C LEU A 85 18.87 2.43 -2.74
N PRO A 86 18.80 2.39 -4.08
CA PRO A 86 19.46 1.35 -4.87
C PRO A 86 20.99 1.24 -4.70
N ASP A 87 21.64 2.29 -4.18
CA ASP A 87 23.07 2.31 -3.85
C ASP A 87 23.37 1.91 -2.39
N GLY A 88 22.36 1.48 -1.64
CA GLY A 88 22.42 1.10 -0.23
C GLY A 88 22.38 2.29 0.75
N VAL A 89 22.22 3.53 0.26
CA VAL A 89 22.10 4.70 1.13
C VAL A 89 20.73 4.72 1.78
N LEU A 90 20.70 4.92 3.11
CA LEU A 90 19.45 5.16 3.83
C LEU A 90 19.02 6.62 3.70
N HIS A 91 17.82 6.82 3.18
CA HIS A 91 17.10 8.08 3.28
C HIS A 91 16.09 7.99 4.42
N SER A 92 15.99 9.04 5.24
CA SER A 92 15.01 9.13 6.32
C SER A 92 14.34 10.50 6.25
N GLU A 93 13.01 10.50 6.21
CA GLU A 93 12.22 11.71 6.07
C GLU A 93 10.96 11.60 6.92
N THR A 94 10.70 12.66 7.70
CA THR A 94 9.49 12.78 8.50
C THR A 94 8.40 13.46 7.68
N ILE A 95 7.24 12.81 7.58
CA ILE A 95 6.06 13.33 6.91
C ILE A 95 4.88 13.44 7.88
N GLY A 96 4.10 14.51 7.73
CA GLY A 96 2.85 14.75 8.45
C GLY A 96 1.62 14.64 7.56
N ALA A 97 0.45 14.90 8.14
CA ALA A 97 -0.84 14.80 7.45
C ALA A 97 -0.88 15.54 6.10
N GLY A 98 -1.27 14.82 5.04
CA GLY A 98 -1.35 15.30 3.66
C GLY A 98 -0.04 15.24 2.88
N GLN A 99 1.08 14.89 3.52
CA GLN A 99 2.37 14.67 2.86
C GLN A 99 2.55 13.20 2.49
N TYR A 100 3.42 12.94 1.52
CA TYR A 100 3.66 11.61 0.99
C TYR A 100 5.12 11.42 0.58
N LEU A 101 5.53 10.16 0.50
CA LEU A 101 6.74 9.73 -0.21
C LEU A 101 6.38 8.63 -1.21
N VAL A 102 7.24 8.45 -2.21
CA VAL A 102 7.17 7.37 -3.18
C VAL A 102 8.33 6.42 -2.90
N ASN A 103 8.05 5.13 -2.75
CA ASN A 103 9.05 4.06 -2.79
C ASN A 103 9.10 3.55 -4.23
N PRO A 104 10.16 3.84 -5.01
CA PRO A 104 10.31 3.24 -6.33
C PRO A 104 10.34 1.71 -6.23
N ALA A 105 9.99 1.01 -7.31
CA ALA A 105 10.12 -0.43 -7.35
C ALA A 105 11.53 -0.88 -6.94
N GLY A 106 11.61 -1.78 -5.95
CA GLY A 106 12.89 -2.27 -5.41
C GLY A 106 13.48 -1.47 -4.24
N VAL A 107 12.81 -0.41 -3.79
CA VAL A 107 13.16 0.41 -2.61
C VAL A 107 12.28 0.05 -1.42
#